data_AF-A0A0A2C6K0-F1
#
_entry.id   AF-A0A0A2C6K0-F1
#
_cell.length_a   1.000
_cell.length_b   1.000
_cell.length_c   1.000
_cell.angle_alpha   90.00
_cell.angle_beta   90.00
_cell.angle_gamma   90.00
#
_symmetry.space_group_name_H-M   'P 1'
#
loop_
_entity.id
_entity.type
_entity.pdbx_description
1 polymer ?
#
loop_
_entity_poly.entity_id
_entity_poly.type
_entity_poly.pdbx_seq_one_letter_code
_entity_poly.pdbx_strand_id
1 'polypeptide(L)' 'MGQKTALGSLLKSIGNSGQGKVVPGWGAVPVMAFIGVLLLVFLVIMLQIYNQSLLLQGFSVDWNG' A
#
# COMPACT_ATOMS: atom_id res chain seq x y z
N MET A 1 -22.44 5.88 30.37
CA MET A 1 -21.00 6.09 30.16
C MET A 1 -20.32 4.72 30.16
N GLY A 2 -19.44 4.44 29.19
CA GLY A 2 -18.75 3.13 29.11
C GLY A 2 -17.66 2.96 30.15
N GLN A 3 -17.34 1.71 30.51
CA GLN A 3 -16.28 1.36 31.44
C GLN A 3 -14.92 1.85 30.92
N LYS A 4 -14.19 2.61 31.75
CA LYS A 4 -12.81 3.03 31.45
C LYS A 4 -11.83 2.00 32.03
N THR A 5 -10.89 1.56 31.21
CA THR A 5 -9.80 0.68 31.63
C THR A 5 -8.45 1.31 31.26
N ALA A 6 -7.37 0.86 31.90
CA ALA A 6 -6.02 1.29 31.54
C ALA A 6 -5.73 1.00 30.06
N LEU A 7 -6.09 -0.21 29.59
CA LEU A 7 -5.96 -0.60 28.19
C LEU A 7 -6.82 0.27 27.26
N GLY A 8 -8.09 0.53 27.63
CA GLY A 8 -8.98 1.37 26.83
C GLY A 8 -8.50 2.82 26.73
N SER A 9 -7.84 3.34 27.77
CA SER A 9 -7.25 4.68 27.75
C SER A 9 -6.03 4.75 26.82
N LEU A 10 -5.20 3.71 26.82
CA LEU A 10 -4.07 3.54 25.90
C LEU A 10 -4.54 3.45 24.45
N LEU A 11 -5.50 2.56 24.15
CA LEU A 11 -6.06 2.37 22.81
C LEU A 11 -6.69 3.65 22.25
N LYS A 12 -7.39 4.41 23.11
CA LYS A 12 -7.95 5.70 22.73
C LYS A 12 -6.86 6.70 22.32
N SER A 13 -5.73 6.71 23.01
CA SER A 13 -4.61 7.61 22.72
C SER A 13 -3.88 7.26 21.41
N ILE A 14 -3.66 5.97 21.14
CA ILE A 14 -2.79 5.54 20.03
C ILE A 14 -3.50 5.38 18.68
N GLY A 15 -4.82 5.15 18.66
CA GLY A 15 -5.50 4.79 17.41
C GLY A 15 -6.90 5.38 17.20
N ASN A 16 -7.50 5.98 18.23
CA ASN A 16 -8.90 6.44 18.17
C ASN A 16 -9.09 7.90 18.62
N SER A 17 -8.05 8.72 18.47
CA SER A 17 -8.06 10.15 18.83
C SER A 17 -8.36 11.07 17.63
N GLY A 18 -8.35 10.55 16.40
CA GLY A 18 -8.45 11.31 15.16
C GLY A 18 -9.73 11.08 14.35
N GLN A 19 -10.76 10.42 14.89
CA GLN A 19 -12.00 10.15 14.16
C GLN A 19 -12.60 11.43 13.57
N GLY A 20 -12.88 11.41 12.27
CA GLY A 20 -13.43 12.54 11.52
C GLY A 20 -12.42 13.64 11.18
N LYS A 21 -11.17 13.56 11.64
CA LYS A 21 -10.11 14.51 11.26
C LYS A 21 -9.60 14.16 9.87
N VAL A 22 -9.74 15.11 8.94
CA VAL A 22 -9.25 14.99 7.57
C VAL A 22 -8.46 16.25 7.20
N VAL A 23 -7.56 16.11 6.22
CA VAL A 23 -6.88 17.28 5.62
C VAL A 23 -7.79 17.84 4.52
N PRO A 24 -8.07 19.16 4.51
CA PRO A 24 -8.93 19.75 3.49
C PRO A 24 -8.26 19.74 2.11
N GLY A 25 -9.08 19.73 1.06
CA GLY A 25 -8.60 19.69 -0.33
C GLY A 25 -8.07 18.30 -0.72
N TRP A 26 -7.02 18.28 -1.55
CA TRP A 26 -6.47 17.04 -2.12
C TRP A 26 -5.49 16.29 -1.20
N GLY A 27 -5.04 16.91 -0.10
CA GLY A 27 -4.11 16.29 0.84
C GLY A 27 -2.92 15.59 0.15
N ALA A 28 -2.70 14.32 0.48
CA ALA A 28 -1.65 13.48 -0.10
C ALA A 28 -2.09 12.68 -1.33
N VAL A 29 -3.29 12.92 -1.89
CA VAL A 29 -3.81 12.15 -3.03
C VAL A 29 -2.87 12.14 -4.24
N PRO A 30 -2.23 13.26 -4.65
CA PRO A 30 -1.30 13.24 -5.78
C PRO A 30 -0.10 12.32 -5.53
N VAL A 31 0.45 12.32 -4.31
CA VAL A 31 1.58 11.46 -3.92
C VAL A 31 1.14 9.99 -3.86
N MET A 32 -0.03 9.72 -3.28
CA MET A 32 -0.63 8.39 -3.26
C MET A 32 -0.85 7.84 -4.66
N ALA A 33 -1.38 8.66 -5.58
CA ALA A 33 -1.61 8.26 -6.97
C ALA A 33 -0.28 7.98 -7.69
N PHE A 34 0.74 8.82 -7.50
CA PHE A 34 2.07 8.61 -8.08
C PHE A 34 2.67 7.26 -7.61
N ILE A 35 2.66 7.00 -6.30
CA ILE A 35 3.14 5.74 -5.74
C ILE A 35 2.27 4.57 -6.22
N GLY A 36 0.96 4.75 -6.30
CA GLY A 36 0.02 3.75 -6.80
C GLY A 36 0.27 3.37 -8.26
N VAL A 37 0.62 4.34 -9.11
CA VAL A 37 1.00 4.10 -10.51
C VAL A 37 2.35 3.38 -10.59
N LEU A 38 3.33 3.75 -9.77
CA LEU A 38 4.60 3.01 -9.69
C LEU A 38 4.38 1.55 -9.25
N LEU A 39 3.51 1.32 -8.26
CA LEU A 39 3.12 -0.02 -7.83
C LEU A 39 2.42 -0.79 -8.96
N LEU A 40 1.49 -0.14 -9.67
CA LEU A 40 0.80 -0.74 -10.81
C LEU A 40 1.78 -1.16 -11.90
N VAL A 41 2.70 -0.27 -12.29
CA VAL A 41 3.74 -0.55 -13.28
C VAL A 41 4.62 -1.72 -12.83
N PHE A 42 5.02 -1.74 -11.55
CA PHE A 42 5.79 -2.85 -10.98
C PHE A 42 5.05 -4.19 -11.09
N LEU A 43 3.77 -4.24 -10.70
CA LEU A 43 2.96 -5.46 -10.78
C LEU A 43 2.75 -5.91 -12.24
N VAL A 44 2.51 -4.97 -13.14
CA VAL A 44 2.31 -5.23 -14.57
C VAL A 44 3.59 -5.77 -15.21
N ILE A 45 4.77 -5.25 -14.83
CA ILE A 45 6.05 -5.79 -15.28
C ILE A 45 6.23 -7.22 -14.80
N MET A 46 6.02 -7.49 -13.51
CA MET A 46 6.13 -8.85 -12.97
C MET A 46 5.17 -9.83 -13.65
N LEU A 47 3.92 -9.40 -13.85
CA LEU A 47 2.92 -10.19 -14.56
C LEU A 47 3.36 -10.51 -15.99
N GLN A 48 3.87 -9.52 -16.73
CA GLN A 48 4.31 -9.74 -18.11
C GLN A 48 5.54 -10.64 -18.20
N ILE A 49 6.48 -10.53 -17.25
CA ILE A 49 7.64 -11.42 -17.17
C ILE A 49 7.19 -12.86 -16.94
N TYR A 50 6.31 -13.08 -15.96
CA TYR A 50 5.79 -14.42 -15.65
C TYR A 50 4.95 -15.01 -16.79
N ASN A 51 4.16 -14.16 -17.47
CA ASN A 51 3.39 -14.55 -18.64
C ASN A 51 4.23 -14.61 -19.93
N GLN A 52 5.56 -14.48 -19.83
CA GLN A 52 6.50 -14.46 -20.96
C GLN A 52 6.14 -13.46 -22.08
N SER A 53 5.34 -12.44 -21.77
CA SER A 53 4.96 -11.35 -22.68
C SER A 53 6.02 -10.25 -22.72
N LEU A 54 6.84 -10.16 -21.66
CA LEU A 54 8.02 -9.31 -21.57
C LEU A 54 9.24 -10.20 -21.29
N LEU A 55 10.14 -10.33 -22.26
CA LEU A 55 11.35 -11.15 -22.15
C LEU A 55 12.55 -10.27 -21.77
N LEU A 56 13.32 -10.72 -20.78
CA LEU A 56 14.54 -10.06 -20.32
C LEU A 56 15.76 -10.84 -20.80
N GLN A 57 16.76 -10.14 -21.34
CA GLN A 57 17.98 -10.79 -21.81
C GLN A 57 18.74 -11.44 -20.64
N GLY A 58 19.08 -12.73 -20.79
CA GLY A 58 19.81 -13.49 -19.76
C GLY A 58 18.96 -13.92 -18.56
N PHE A 59 17.64 -13.89 -18.69
CA PHE A 59 16.71 -14.34 -17.65
C PHE A 59 15.61 -15.18 -18.28
N SER A 60 15.44 -16.42 -17.81
CA SER A 60 14.32 -17.29 -18.17
C SER A 60 13.46 -17.62 -16.96
N VAL A 61 12.16 -17.78 -17.19
CA VAL A 61 11.21 -18.26 -16.18
C VAL A 61 11.05 -19.76 -16.39
N ASP A 62 11.97 -20.52 -15.82
CA ASP A 62 11.95 -21.99 -15.85
C ASP A 62 12.53 -22.59 -14.58
N TRP A 63 12.51 -23.92 -14.47
CA TRP A 63 12.99 -24.64 -13.30
C TRP A 63 14.51 -24.83 -13.26
N ASN A 64 15.21 -24.54 -14.36
CA ASN A 64 16.63 -24.83 -14.55
C ASN A 64 17.53 -23.59 -14.41
N GLY A 65 16.95 -22.38 -14.53
CA GLY A 65 17.66 -21.11 -14.40
C GLY A 65 18.38 -20.67 -15.66
#